data_AF-A0A345P975-F1
#
_entry.id   AF-A0A345P975-F1
#
_cell.length_a   1.000
_cell.length_b   1.000
_cell.length_c   1.000
_cell.angle_alpha   90.00
_cell.angle_beta   90.00
_cell.angle_gamma   90.00
#
_symmetry.space_group_name_H-M   'P 1'
#
loop_
_entity.id
_entity.type
_entity.pdbx_description
1 polymer ?
#
loop_
_entity_poly.entity_id
_entity_poly.type
_entity_poly.pdbx_seq_one_letter_code
_entity_poly.pdbx_strand_id
1 'polypeptide(L)'
;MAILEQTRPYETLIRHHADGTITAHHQQIYVLTKDGTVIAENILDPVALSSVDLSQALGAATVAALGENTQLKSTLTNLQNQLDAAQALATLLQEQVNRLSVPVVTSADVAEGS
;
A
#
# COMPACT_ATOMS: atom_id res chain seq x y z
N MET A 1 -33.43 23.54 -39.98
CA MET A 1 -32.10 22.95 -40.24
C MET A 1 -31.10 23.62 -39.34
N ALA A 2 -30.76 22.97 -38.23
CA ALA A 2 -29.69 23.44 -37.36
C ALA A 2 -28.47 22.53 -37.56
N ILE A 3 -27.33 23.15 -37.88
CA ILE A 3 -26.03 22.49 -37.80
C ILE A 3 -25.47 22.84 -36.43
N LEU A 4 -25.03 21.82 -35.68
CA LEU A 4 -24.44 21.97 -34.37
C LEU A 4 -23.04 21.39 -34.37
N GLU A 5 -22.12 22.14 -33.79
CA GLU A 5 -20.74 21.74 -33.59
C GLU A 5 -20.52 21.47 -32.09
N GLN A 6 -19.93 20.33 -31.76
CA GLN A 6 -19.57 20.01 -30.39
C GLN A 6 -18.22 19.30 -30.33
N THR A 7 -17.48 19.57 -29.26
CA THR A 7 -16.32 18.78 -28.88
C THR A 7 -16.66 18.02 -27.62
N ARG A 8 -16.43 16.71 -27.61
CA ARG A 8 -16.70 15.86 -26.45
C ARG A 8 -15.49 15.01 -26.06
N PRO A 9 -15.35 14.66 -24.77
CA PRO A 9 -14.38 13.70 -24.32
C PRO A 9 -14.52 12.37 -25.06
N TYR A 10 -13.41 11.78 -25.50
CA TYR A 10 -13.39 10.47 -26.14
C TYR A 10 -12.60 9.44 -25.33
N GLU A 11 -11.31 9.70 -25.11
CA GLU A 11 -10.44 8.77 -24.37
C GLU A 11 -9.40 9.51 -23.53
N THR A 12 -8.83 8.76 -22.59
CA THR A 12 -7.66 9.16 -21.79
C THR A 12 -6.53 8.18 -22.11
N LEU A 13 -5.40 8.71 -22.58
CA LEU A 13 -4.24 7.95 -22.97
C LEU A 13 -3.14 8.06 -21.92
N ILE A 14 -2.64 6.91 -21.45
CA ILE A 14 -1.39 6.82 -20.70
C ILE A 14 -0.33 6.28 -21.66
N ARG A 15 0.72 7.06 -21.91
CA ARG A 15 1.82 6.68 -22.81
C ARG A 15 3.08 6.41 -22.02
N HIS A 16 3.65 5.23 -22.24
CA HIS A 16 4.98 4.85 -21.79
C HIS A 16 5.97 5.15 -22.90
N HIS A 17 6.97 5.98 -22.60
CA HIS A 17 8.01 6.35 -23.56
C HIS A 17 9.25 5.48 -23.39
N ALA A 18 10.07 5.40 -24.44
CA ALA A 18 11.30 4.60 -24.44
C ALA A 18 12.37 5.13 -23.46
N ASP A 19 12.28 6.40 -23.08
CA ASP A 19 13.13 7.05 -22.07
C ASP A 19 12.67 6.77 -20.63
N GLY A 20 11.60 5.99 -20.45
CA GLY A 20 11.04 5.64 -19.14
C GLY A 20 10.04 6.64 -18.58
N THR A 21 9.77 7.74 -19.27
CA THR A 21 8.76 8.71 -18.83
C THR A 21 7.34 8.21 -19.09
N ILE A 22 6.39 8.66 -18.25
CA ILE A 22 4.96 8.35 -18.40
C ILE A 22 4.18 9.66 -18.54
N THR A 23 3.40 9.79 -19.62
CA THR A 23 2.57 10.97 -19.86
C THR A 23 1.10 10.61 -19.96
N ALA A 24 0.23 11.50 -19.48
CA ALA A 24 -1.23 11.37 -19.60
C ALA A 24 -1.79 12.44 -20.53
N HIS A 25 -2.63 12.02 -21.48
CA HIS A 25 -3.29 12.89 -22.45
C HIS A 25 -4.79 12.61 -22.50
N HIS A 26 -5.56 13.62 -22.85
CA HIS A 26 -6.96 13.55 -23.15
C HIS A 26 -7.16 13.68 -24.65
N GLN A 27 -7.88 12.74 -25.26
CA GLN A 27 -8.28 12.84 -26.65
C GLN A 27 -9.76 13.23 -26.73
N GLN A 28 -10.05 14.15 -27.65
CA GLN A 28 -11.38 14.68 -27.89
C GLN A 28 -11.84 14.32 -29.29
N ILE A 29 -13.15 14.24 -29.48
CA ILE A 29 -13.75 14.16 -30.82
C ILE A 29 -14.54 15.42 -31.07
N TYR A 30 -14.26 16.04 -32.22
CA TYR A 30 -15.11 17.05 -32.82
C TYR A 30 -16.22 16.35 -33.62
N VAL A 31 -17.48 16.73 -33.37
CA VAL A 31 -18.65 16.17 -34.03
C VAL A 31 -19.47 17.29 -34.63
N LEU A 32 -19.75 17.18 -35.92
CA LEU A 32 -20.70 18.02 -36.65
C LEU A 32 -22.00 17.25 -36.83
N THR A 33 -23.09 17.80 -36.30
CA THR A 33 -24.43 17.20 -36.44
C THR A 33 -25.37 18.12 -37.20
N LYS A 34 -26.27 17.54 -37.98
CA LYS A 34 -27.34 18.24 -38.68
C LYS A 34 -28.65 17.56 -38.33
N ASP A 35 -29.54 18.32 -37.70
CA ASP A 35 -30.84 17.83 -37.24
C ASP A 35 -30.72 16.51 -36.43
N GLY A 36 -29.67 16.41 -35.60
CA GLY A 36 -29.39 15.27 -34.74
C GLY A 36 -28.61 14.11 -35.39
N THR A 37 -28.36 14.14 -36.70
CA THR A 37 -27.54 13.13 -37.39
C THR A 37 -26.09 13.60 -37.51
N VAL A 38 -25.13 12.74 -37.19
CA VAL A 38 -23.70 13.02 -37.38
C VAL A 38 -23.39 13.05 -38.87
N ILE A 39 -22.83 14.15 -39.34
CA ILE A 39 -22.45 14.35 -40.75
C ILE A 39 -20.94 14.45 -40.94
N ALA A 40 -20.20 14.75 -39.87
CA ALA A 40 -18.74 14.65 -39.83
C ALA A 40 -18.27 14.41 -38.39
N GLU A 41 -17.20 13.66 -38.25
CA GLU A 41 -16.50 13.48 -36.99
C GLU A 41 -14.99 13.47 -37.24
N ASN A 42 -14.23 14.05 -36.31
CA ASN A 42 -12.78 14.04 -36.36
C ASN A 42 -12.20 13.86 -34.96
N ILE A 43 -11.27 12.92 -34.83
CA ILE A 43 -10.47 12.78 -33.61
C ILE A 43 -9.44 13.90 -33.59
N LEU A 44 -9.44 14.69 -32.52
CA LEU A 44 -8.50 15.78 -32.32
C LEU A 44 -7.20 15.27 -31.72
N ASP A 45 -6.13 16.05 -31.88
CA ASP A 45 -4.84 15.72 -31.27
C ASP A 45 -4.95 15.58 -29.74
N PRO A 46 -4.19 14.65 -29.12
CA PRO A 46 -4.19 14.50 -27.68
C PRO A 46 -3.72 15.79 -26.97
N VAL A 47 -4.46 16.21 -25.96
CA VAL A 47 -4.16 17.36 -25.10
C VAL A 47 -3.65 16.85 -23.76
N ALA A 48 -2.51 17.34 -23.27
CA ALA A 48 -1.95 16.90 -21.99
C ALA A 48 -2.96 17.09 -20.83
N LEU A 49 -3.10 16.08 -19.96
CA LEU A 49 -4.11 16.08 -18.88
C LEU A 49 -3.82 17.10 -17.77
N SER A 50 -2.57 17.56 -17.63
CA SER A 50 -2.19 18.54 -16.61
C SER A 50 -0.93 19.32 -16.96
N SER A 51 -0.88 20.56 -16.49
CA SER A 51 0.32 21.37 -16.31
C SER A 51 1.22 20.90 -15.15
N VAL A 52 0.81 19.85 -14.44
CA VAL A 52 1.56 19.22 -13.36
C VAL A 52 2.31 18.01 -13.93
N ASP A 53 3.60 17.91 -13.64
CA ASP A 53 4.42 16.76 -13.99
C ASP A 53 3.96 15.54 -13.19
N LEU A 54 3.02 14.78 -13.78
CA LEU A 54 2.47 13.55 -13.22
C LEU A 54 3.56 12.51 -12.94
N SER A 55 4.65 12.49 -13.71
CA SER A 55 5.78 11.59 -13.46
C SER A 55 6.48 11.97 -12.16
N GLN A 56 6.68 13.27 -11.90
CA GLN A 56 7.24 13.75 -10.64
C GLN A 56 6.31 13.46 -9.45
N ALA A 57 5.00 13.68 -9.60
CA ALA A 57 4.02 13.44 -8.54
C ALA A 57 3.90 11.95 -8.19
N LEU A 58 3.79 11.08 -9.19
CA LEU A 58 3.74 9.62 -9.00
C LEU A 58 5.07 9.08 -8.48
N GLY A 59 6.19 9.61 -8.97
CA GLY A 59 7.53 9.28 -8.46
C GLY A 59 7.68 9.62 -6.98
N ALA A 60 7.30 10.83 -6.58
CA ALA A 60 7.34 11.26 -5.17
C ALA A 60 6.45 10.41 -4.27
N ALA A 61 5.22 10.11 -4.71
CA ALA A 61 4.31 9.25 -3.97
C ALA A 61 4.85 7.81 -3.82
N THR A 62 5.49 7.28 -4.86
CA THR A 62 6.09 5.93 -4.84
C THR A 62 7.28 5.86 -3.90
N VAL A 63 8.16 6.88 -3.92
CA VAL A 63 9.29 6.97 -3.00
C VAL A 63 8.83 7.09 -1.55
N ALA A 64 7.79 7.91 -1.28
CA ALA A 64 7.19 8.03 0.04
C ALA A 64 6.61 6.68 0.52
N ALA A 65 5.83 6.02 -0.32
CA ALA A 65 5.26 4.71 -0.01
C ALA A 65 6.33 3.63 0.27
N LEU A 66 7.44 3.65 -0.47
CA LEU A 66 8.56 2.74 -0.23
C LEU A 66 9.27 3.03 1.10
N GLY A 67 9.41 4.31 1.46
CA GLY A 67 9.93 4.74 2.76
C GLY A 67 9.04 4.25 3.91
N GLU A 68 7.73 4.47 3.82
CA GLU A 68 6.76 3.99 4.79
C GLU A 68 6.79 2.47 4.93
N ASN A 69 6.86 1.73 3.82
CA ASN A 69 6.94 0.27 3.83
C ASN A 69 8.22 -0.23 4.56
N THR A 70 9.34 0.46 4.34
CA THR A 70 10.61 0.15 5.00
C THR A 70 10.52 0.40 6.51
N GLN A 71 9.91 1.51 6.92
CA GLN A 71 9.69 1.84 8.32
C GLN A 71 8.74 0.84 9.01
N LEU A 72 7.65 0.45 8.33
CA LEU A 72 6.71 -0.55 8.83
C LEU A 72 7.38 -1.91 9.03
N LYS A 73 8.22 -2.35 8.09
CA LYS A 73 9.00 -3.58 8.23
C LYS A 73 9.95 -3.54 9.43
N SER A 74 10.68 -2.44 9.61
CA SER A 74 11.56 -2.25 10.78
C SER A 74 10.78 -2.30 12.10
N THR A 75 9.61 -1.64 12.13
CA THR A 75 8.73 -1.64 13.31
C THR A 75 8.23 -3.06 13.61
N LEU A 76 7.82 -3.82 12.59
CA LEU A 76 7.36 -5.19 12.73
C LEU A 76 8.47 -6.10 13.28
N THR A 77 9.70 -5.98 12.78
CA THR A 77 10.85 -6.72 13.32
C THR A 77 11.12 -6.38 14.78
N ASN A 78 11.06 -5.10 15.16
CA ASN A 78 11.25 -4.70 16.56
C ASN A 78 10.16 -5.26 17.48
N LEU A 79 8.90 -5.20 17.06
CA LEU A 79 7.78 -5.77 17.82
C LEU A 79 7.90 -7.29 17.94
N GLN A 80 8.34 -7.98 16.89
CA GLN A 80 8.59 -9.42 16.92
C GLN A 80 9.68 -9.76 17.95
N ASN A 81 10.80 -9.04 17.95
CA ASN A 81 11.88 -9.25 18.92
C ASN A 81 11.43 -8.99 20.37
N GLN A 82 10.58 -7.97 20.58
CA GLN A 82 10.01 -7.69 21.90
C GLN A 82 9.07 -8.80 22.37
N LEU A 83 8.26 -9.34 21.46
CA LEU A 83 7.36 -10.45 21.76
C LEU A 83 8.14 -11.72 22.13
N ASP A 84 9.17 -12.05 21.35
CA ASP A 84 10.02 -13.22 21.60
C ASP A 84 10.74 -13.10 22.96
N ALA A 85 11.26 -11.91 23.29
CA ALA A 85 11.88 -11.64 24.58
C ALA A 85 10.87 -11.77 25.75
N ALA A 86 9.66 -11.25 25.59
CA ALA A 86 8.61 -11.36 26.61
C ALA A 86 8.18 -12.81 26.84
N GLN A 87 8.06 -13.60 25.78
CA GLN A 87 7.73 -15.03 25.86
C GLN A 87 8.83 -15.83 26.57
N ALA A 88 10.10 -15.56 26.28
CA ALA A 88 11.22 -16.19 26.96
C ALA A 88 11.21 -15.88 28.47
N LEU A 89 10.95 -14.63 28.84
CA LEU A 89 10.87 -14.21 30.23
C LEU A 89 9.68 -14.83 30.97
N ALA A 90 8.52 -14.93 30.32
CA ALA A 90 7.34 -15.61 30.87
C ALA A 90 7.62 -17.10 31.14
N THR A 91 8.35 -17.76 30.23
CA THR A 91 8.71 -19.18 30.38
C THR A 91 9.64 -19.39 31.58
N LEU A 92 10.67 -18.54 31.73
CA LEU A 92 11.58 -18.59 32.88
C LEU A 92 10.88 -18.35 34.21
N LEU A 93 9.96 -17.38 34.26
CA LEU A 93 9.15 -17.12 35.46
C LEU A 93 8.28 -18.33 35.81
N GLN A 94 7.64 -18.96 34.81
CA GLN A 94 6.84 -20.16 35.03
C GLN A 94 7.68 -21.32 35.59
N GLU A 95 8.89 -21.52 35.08
CA GLU A 95 9.83 -22.51 35.60
C GLU A 95 10.24 -22.19 37.05
N GLN A 96 10.54 -20.93 37.37
CA GLN A 96 10.88 -20.52 38.74
C GLN A 96 9.73 -20.78 39.72
N VAL A 97 8.50 -20.42 39.34
CA VAL A 97 7.30 -20.70 40.14
C VAL A 97 7.14 -22.20 40.36
N ASN A 98 7.30 -23.02 39.31
CA ASN A 98 7.20 -24.47 39.42
C ASN A 98 8.26 -25.04 40.40
N ARG A 99 9.49 -24.50 40.40
CA ARG A 99 10.55 -24.94 41.33
C ARG A 99 10.27 -24.57 42.79
N LEU A 100 9.64 -23.42 43.04
CA LEU A 100 9.29 -22.95 44.38
C LEU A 100 8.05 -23.63 44.96
N SER A 101 7.21 -24.23 44.10
CA SER A 101 5.94 -24.86 44.49
C SER A 101 6.09 -26.34 44.89
N VAL A 102 7.28 -26.94 44.76
CA VAL A 102 7.54 -28.31 45.23
C VAL A 102 7.73 -28.30 46.74
N PRO A 103 6.90 -29.01 47.54
CA PRO A 103 7.10 -29.08 48.99
C PRO A 103 8.45 -29.77 49.26
N VAL A 104 9.30 -29.11 50.04
CA VAL A 104 10.50 -29.74 50.61
C VAL A 104 10.00 -30.83 51.56
N VAL A 105 9.98 -32.08 51.12
CA VAL A 105 9.85 -33.22 52.02
C VAL A 105 11.15 -33.27 52.81
N THR A 106 11.20 -32.56 53.93
CA THR A 106 12.28 -32.70 54.90
C THR A 106 12.20 -34.11 55.47
N SER A 107 13.12 -34.95 55.05
CA SER A 107 13.30 -36.34 55.48
C SER A 107 13.78 -36.43 56.94
N ALA A 108 12.99 -35.91 57.88
CA ALA A 108 13.34 -35.86 59.30
C ALA A 108 12.32 -36.56 60.23
N ASP A 109 11.33 -37.30 59.69
CA ASP A 109 10.24 -37.85 60.53
C ASP A 109 9.96 -39.35 60.30
N VAL A 110 11.01 -40.16 60.08
CA VAL A 110 10.88 -41.64 60.07
C VAL A 110 11.98 -42.33 60.87
N ALA A 111 12.33 -41.75 62.03
CA ALA A 111 13.21 -42.42 62.98
C ALA A 111 12.83 -42.06 64.41
N GLU A 112 11.66 -42.51 64.87
CA GLU A 112 11.43 -42.90 66.26
C GLU A 112 10.08 -43.62 66.38
N GLY A 113 10.12 -44.92 66.67
CA GLY A 113 8.96 -45.77 66.76
C GLY A 113 9.36 -47.24 66.76
N SER A 114 10.03 -47.63 67.85
CA SER A 114 10.28 -49.03 68.23
C SER A 114 8.98 -49.81 68.44
#